data_AF-A0A8H5HXR9-F1
#
_entry.id   AF-A0A8H5HXR9-F1
#
_cell.length_a   1.000
_cell.length_b   1.000
_cell.length_c   1.000
_cell.angle_alpha   90.00
_cell.angle_beta   90.00
_cell.angle_gamma   90.00
#
_symmetry.space_group_name_H-M   'P 1'
#
loop_
_entity.id
_entity.type
_entity.pdbx_description
1 polymer ?
#
loop_
_entity_poly.entity_id
_entity_poly.type
_entity_poly.pdbx_seq_one_letter_code
_entity_poly.pdbx_strand_id
1 'polypeptide(L)'
;MALAGARAAAKAQHILLKGIPILATTADIRRMLARHDLPGVTDVAILYEGFAPKKEALITHSRPAFVGHNLRELVNATLSGSFITSEAVDYSESGVPSSSFGTGPRAGMDNEGRNVLLSYFPSAMDLSHLVPILDKYQLVNRKDAYFSPCQDGLGIRGVSNG
;
A
#
# COMPACT_ATOMS: atom_id res chain seq x y z
N MET A 1 27.47 -8.75 9.87
CA MET A 1 26.70 -7.50 9.65
C MET A 1 25.40 -7.39 10.47
N ALA A 2 25.10 -8.26 11.45
CA ALA A 2 23.76 -8.31 12.10
C ALA A 2 23.53 -7.35 13.30
N LEU A 3 24.54 -6.63 13.81
CA LEU A 3 24.42 -5.87 15.07
C LEU A 3 23.80 -4.47 14.92
N ALA A 4 23.80 -3.87 13.73
CA ALA A 4 23.25 -2.53 13.51
C ALA A 4 21.70 -2.50 13.66
N GLY A 5 21.02 -3.59 13.30
CA GLY A 5 19.55 -3.66 13.37
C GLY A 5 18.97 -3.67 14.79
N ALA A 6 19.71 -4.19 15.77
CA ALA A 6 19.22 -4.35 17.13
C ALA A 6 18.99 -3.01 17.86
N ARG A 7 19.82 -1.98 17.57
CA ARG A 7 19.65 -0.64 18.17
C ARG A 7 18.49 0.13 17.54
N ALA A 8 18.29 0.01 16.23
CA ALA A 8 17.17 0.65 15.54
C ALA A 8 15.81 0.11 16.04
N ALA A 9 15.74 -1.20 16.32
CA ALA A 9 14.54 -1.84 16.83
C ALA A 9 14.08 -1.33 18.22
N ALA A 10 14.97 -0.73 19.02
CA ALA A 10 14.62 -0.27 20.37
C ALA A 10 13.69 0.97 20.38
N LYS A 11 13.72 1.78 19.31
CA LYS A 11 12.89 2.99 19.18
C LYS A 11 11.79 2.84 18.14
N ALA A 12 11.95 1.94 17.18
CA ALA A 12 10.97 1.70 16.14
C ALA A 12 9.61 1.28 16.74
N GLN A 13 8.53 1.93 16.28
CA GLN A 13 7.15 1.53 16.59
C GLN A 13 6.49 0.79 15.42
N HIS A 14 7.14 0.77 14.26
CA HIS A 14 6.60 0.19 13.05
C HIS A 14 7.45 -0.96 12.55
N ILE A 15 6.77 -1.96 11.97
CA ILE A 15 7.40 -3.05 11.22
C ILE A 15 6.92 -2.95 9.77
N LEU A 16 7.87 -2.88 8.85
CA LEU A 16 7.62 -2.96 7.42
C LEU A 16 7.72 -4.43 6.99
N LEU A 17 6.63 -4.97 6.47
CA LEU A 17 6.61 -6.26 5.79
C LEU A 17 6.83 -6.05 4.29
N LYS A 18 7.67 -6.87 3.67
CA LYS A 18 7.90 -6.91 2.22
C LYS A 18 7.56 -8.30 1.67
N GLY A 19 7.26 -8.36 0.37
CA GLY A 19 6.88 -9.61 -0.30
C GLY A 19 5.41 -9.98 -0.08
N ILE A 20 4.56 -9.00 0.22
CA ILE A 20 3.12 -9.21 0.37
C ILE A 20 2.52 -9.53 -1.01
N PRO A 21 1.71 -10.61 -1.16
CA PRO A 21 1.02 -10.90 -2.41
C PRO A 21 0.14 -9.71 -2.85
N ILE A 22 0.08 -9.44 -4.15
CA ILE A 22 -0.66 -8.28 -4.70
C ILE A 22 -2.16 -8.35 -4.35
N LEU A 23 -2.70 -9.56 -4.24
CA LEU A 23 -4.11 -9.81 -3.89
C LEU A 23 -4.36 -9.90 -2.38
N ALA A 24 -3.32 -9.78 -1.54
CA ALA A 24 -3.50 -9.88 -0.09
C ALA A 24 -4.25 -8.67 0.44
N THR A 25 -5.23 -8.93 1.29
CA THR A 25 -5.99 -7.87 1.97
C THR A 25 -5.42 -7.60 3.37
N THR A 26 -5.77 -6.46 3.96
CA THR A 26 -5.42 -6.15 5.36
C THR A 26 -5.99 -7.20 6.33
N ALA A 27 -7.12 -7.82 5.99
CA ALA A 27 -7.71 -8.91 6.77
C ALA A 27 -6.83 -10.17 6.74
N ASP A 28 -6.25 -10.51 5.59
CA ASP A 28 -5.34 -11.66 5.47
C ASP A 28 -4.07 -11.45 6.28
N ILE A 29 -3.51 -10.24 6.24
CA ILE A 29 -2.36 -9.86 7.07
C ILE A 29 -2.74 -9.97 8.55
N ARG A 30 -3.89 -9.44 8.98
CA ARG A 30 -4.35 -9.56 10.38
C ARG A 30 -4.51 -11.02 10.82
N ARG A 31 -5.08 -11.87 9.96
CA ARG A 31 -5.18 -13.33 10.24
C ARG A 31 -3.80 -13.95 10.38
N MET A 32 -2.85 -13.61 9.51
CA MET A 32 -1.47 -14.07 9.63
C MET A 32 -0.84 -13.62 10.95
N LEU A 33 -0.99 -12.34 11.33
CA LEU A 33 -0.47 -11.82 12.60
C LEU A 33 -1.09 -12.53 13.82
N ALA A 34 -2.39 -12.86 13.74
CA ALA A 34 -3.06 -13.63 14.77
C ALA A 34 -2.53 -15.07 14.87
N ARG A 35 -2.15 -15.72 13.76
CA ARG A 35 -1.57 -17.08 13.79
C ARG A 35 -0.18 -17.14 14.44
N HIS A 36 0.54 -16.02 14.43
CA HIS A 36 1.86 -15.88 15.06
C HIS A 36 1.77 -15.19 16.42
N ASP A 37 0.55 -15.01 16.97
CA ASP A 37 0.29 -14.42 18.28
C ASP A 37 1.00 -13.07 18.54
N LEU A 38 1.14 -12.20 17.53
CA LEU A 38 1.85 -10.94 17.69
C LEU A 38 1.10 -9.97 18.63
N PRO A 39 1.63 -9.66 19.82
CA PRO A 39 0.99 -8.73 20.74
C PRO A 39 1.13 -7.28 20.28
N GLY A 40 0.18 -6.47 20.73
CA GLY A 40 0.30 -5.01 20.71
C GLY A 40 0.19 -4.36 19.33
N VAL A 41 -0.29 -5.07 18.31
CA VAL A 41 -0.60 -4.51 16.98
C VAL A 41 -1.81 -3.58 17.09
N THR A 42 -1.63 -2.30 16.78
CA THR A 42 -2.71 -1.30 16.78
C THR A 42 -3.28 -1.11 15.39
N ASP A 43 -2.42 -1.11 14.37
CA ASP A 43 -2.86 -0.92 13.00
C ASP A 43 -2.06 -1.70 11.96
N VAL A 44 -2.70 -1.97 10.83
CA VAL A 44 -2.13 -2.64 9.66
C VAL A 44 -2.58 -1.90 8.41
N ALA A 45 -1.62 -1.43 7.63
CA ALA A 45 -1.85 -0.73 6.37
C ALA A 45 -1.04 -1.38 5.24
N ILE A 46 -1.62 -1.50 4.05
CA ILE A 46 -0.90 -1.91 2.84
C ILE A 46 -0.41 -0.64 2.15
N LEU A 47 0.85 -0.61 1.75
CA LEU A 47 1.42 0.55 1.08
C LEU A 47 1.02 0.55 -0.40
N TYR A 48 0.54 1.70 -0.87
CA TYR A 48 0.17 1.92 -2.27
C TYR A 48 1.02 3.02 -2.90
N GLU A 49 1.24 2.88 -4.20
CA GLU A 49 1.83 3.89 -5.07
C GLU A 49 1.08 3.89 -6.40
N GLY A 50 0.52 5.03 -6.80
CA GLY A 50 -0.30 5.12 -8.01
C GLY A 50 -1.46 4.12 -8.05
N PHE A 51 -2.12 3.89 -6.90
CA PHE A 51 -3.19 2.88 -6.72
C PHE A 51 -2.76 1.42 -6.94
N ALA A 52 -1.47 1.15 -7.17
CA ALA A 52 -0.92 -0.20 -7.18
C ALA A 52 -0.32 -0.53 -5.80
N PRO A 53 -0.55 -1.72 -5.25
CA PRO A 53 0.07 -2.11 -3.99
C PRO A 53 1.57 -2.35 -4.20
N LYS A 54 2.40 -1.77 -3.33
CA LYS A 54 3.88 -1.88 -3.38
C LYS A 54 4.42 -3.26 -3.03
N LYS A 55 3.53 -4.23 -2.73
CA LYS A 55 3.88 -5.52 -2.09
C LYS A 55 4.51 -5.35 -0.71
N GLU A 56 4.17 -4.25 -0.05
CA GLU A 56 4.64 -3.89 1.27
C GLU A 56 3.46 -3.57 2.19
N ALA A 57 3.61 -3.85 3.48
CA ALA A 57 2.63 -3.51 4.49
C ALA A 57 3.30 -2.96 5.74
N LEU A 58 2.69 -1.94 6.33
CA LEU A 58 3.15 -1.31 7.55
C LEU A 58 2.29 -1.78 8.73
N ILE A 59 2.96 -2.31 9.76
CA ILE A 59 2.34 -2.70 11.01
C ILE A 59 2.74 -1.68 12.06
N THR A 60 1.75 -1.08 12.71
CA THR A 60 1.95 -0.14 13.82
C THR A 60 1.69 -0.85 15.13
N HIS A 61 2.60 -0.65 16.09
CA HIS A 61 2.50 -1.22 17.43
C HIS A 61 2.17 -0.15 18.46
N SER A 62 1.47 -0.56 19.51
CA SER A 62 1.14 0.27 20.68
C SER A 62 2.38 0.67 21.48
N ARG A 63 3.41 -0.18 21.51
CA ARG A 63 4.66 0.04 22.26
C ARG A 63 5.87 -0.45 21.44
N PRO A 64 6.99 0.28 21.44
CA PRO A 64 8.21 -0.14 20.72
C PRO A 64 8.83 -1.43 21.30
N ALA A 65 8.56 -1.73 22.58
CA ALA A 65 9.04 -2.95 23.24
C ALA A 65 8.57 -4.26 22.55
N PHE A 66 7.44 -4.24 21.83
CA PHE A 66 6.95 -5.41 21.11
C PHE A 66 7.69 -5.67 19.81
N VAL A 67 8.30 -4.65 19.19
CA VAL A 67 8.90 -4.77 17.85
C VAL A 67 10.01 -5.81 17.81
N GLY A 68 10.89 -5.84 18.82
CA GLY A 68 11.98 -6.81 18.88
C GLY A 68 11.52 -8.27 19.02
N HIS A 69 10.46 -8.51 19.80
CA HIS A 69 9.87 -9.84 19.93
C HIS A 69 9.15 -10.25 18.64
N ASN A 70 8.33 -9.35 18.11
CA ASN A 70 7.53 -9.55 16.91
C ASN A 70 8.39 -9.82 15.67
N LEU A 71 9.53 -9.14 15.52
CA LEU A 71 10.48 -9.42 14.44
C LEU A 71 11.04 -10.84 14.49
N ARG A 72 11.23 -11.43 15.68
CA ARG A 72 11.73 -12.80 15.82
C ARG A 72 10.67 -13.81 15.38
N GLU A 73 9.41 -13.58 15.75
CA GLU A 73 8.28 -14.42 15.35
C GLU A 73 8.00 -14.36 13.84
N LEU A 74 8.33 -13.24 13.19
CA LEU A 74 8.11 -13.02 11.77
C LEU A 74 9.20 -13.57 10.83
N VAL A 75 10.34 -14.07 11.35
CA VAL A 75 11.49 -14.52 10.52
C VAL A 75 11.10 -15.57 9.47
N ASN A 76 10.11 -16.42 9.77
CA ASN A 76 9.64 -17.48 8.86
C ASN A 76 8.13 -17.38 8.61
N ALA A 77 7.56 -16.18 8.74
CA ALA A 77 6.15 -15.98 8.49
C ALA A 77 5.84 -16.17 6.99
N THR A 78 4.68 -16.76 6.72
CA THR A 78 4.19 -16.97 5.35
C THR A 78 2.78 -16.44 5.18
N LEU A 79 2.53 -15.82 4.04
CA LEU A 79 1.23 -15.27 3.65
C LEU A 79 0.84 -15.86 2.30
N SER A 80 -0.24 -16.66 2.29
CA SER A 80 -0.74 -17.32 1.08
C SER A 80 0.35 -18.09 0.31
N GLY A 81 1.22 -18.80 1.04
CA GLY A 81 2.32 -19.59 0.45
C GLY A 81 3.54 -18.78 0.02
N SER A 82 3.52 -17.44 0.13
CA SER A 82 4.67 -16.58 -0.12
C SER A 82 5.43 -16.30 1.18
N PHE A 83 6.77 -16.33 1.13
CA PHE A 83 7.62 -15.89 2.23
C PHE A 83 7.61 -14.37 2.33
N ILE A 84 7.43 -13.86 3.54
CA ILE A 84 7.49 -12.43 3.80
C ILE A 84 8.80 -12.10 4.53
N THR A 85 9.32 -10.90 4.30
CA THR A 85 10.46 -10.36 5.07
C THR A 85 9.98 -9.20 5.92
N SER A 86 10.54 -9.07 7.12
CA SER A 86 10.14 -8.04 8.08
C SER A 86 11.33 -7.19 8.51
N GLU A 87 11.14 -5.87 8.56
CA GLU A 87 12.16 -4.89 8.93
C GLU A 87 11.58 -3.89 9.93
N ALA A 88 12.31 -3.56 11.00
CA ALA A 88 11.92 -2.47 11.89
C ALA A 88 12.19 -1.13 11.21
N VAL A 89 11.20 -0.24 11.22
CA VAL A 89 11.32 1.09 10.64
C VAL A 89 10.90 2.15 11.66
N ASP A 90 11.70 3.20 11.77
CA ASP A 90 11.41 4.36 12.60
C ASP A 90 10.95 5.51 11.70
N TYR A 91 9.70 5.92 11.89
CA TYR A 91 9.08 7.04 11.17
C TYR A 91 8.91 8.27 12.07
N SER A 92 9.56 8.31 13.25
CA SER A 92 9.46 9.45 14.16
C SER A 92 9.97 10.76 13.57
N GLU A 93 11.02 10.70 12.73
CA GLU A 93 11.60 11.88 12.09
C GLU A 93 10.97 12.19 10.72
N SER A 94 10.79 11.17 9.89
CA SER A 94 10.31 11.32 8.51
C SER A 94 8.79 11.46 8.38
N GLY A 95 8.05 11.11 9.43
CA GLY A 95 6.61 10.90 9.37
C GLY A 95 6.25 9.61 8.63
N VAL A 96 5.04 9.10 8.86
CA VAL A 96 4.54 7.94 8.12
C VAL A 96 4.31 8.37 6.66
N PRO A 97 4.75 7.60 5.65
CA PRO A 97 4.65 8.02 4.26
C PRO A 97 3.20 8.38 3.91
N SER A 98 2.98 9.59 3.41
CA SER A 98 1.64 10.14 3.15
C SER A 98 0.85 9.33 2.12
N SER A 99 1.53 8.62 1.21
CA SER A 99 0.91 7.76 0.18
C SER A 99 0.37 6.43 0.72
N SER A 100 0.56 6.13 2.00
CA SER A 100 0.44 4.77 2.55
C SER A 100 -0.98 4.30 2.86
N PHE A 101 -1.95 5.20 2.93
CA PHE A 101 -3.27 4.89 3.48
C PHE A 101 -4.41 4.89 2.44
N GLY A 102 -4.06 4.92 1.14
CA GLY A 102 -5.02 5.00 0.05
C GLY A 102 -5.80 6.32 0.09
N THR A 103 -7.03 6.35 -0.43
CA THR A 103 -8.00 7.44 -0.20
C THR A 103 -9.07 7.02 0.83
N GLY A 104 -8.83 5.96 1.60
CA GLY A 104 -9.79 5.51 2.61
C GLY A 104 -9.95 6.52 3.76
N PRO A 105 -10.88 6.31 4.70
CA PRO A 105 -11.07 7.17 5.88
C PRO A 105 -9.81 7.38 6.73
N ARG A 106 -8.76 6.57 6.52
CA ARG A 106 -7.47 6.62 7.19
C ARG A 106 -6.39 7.40 6.42
N ALA A 107 -6.70 7.83 5.21
CA ALA A 107 -5.81 8.59 4.33
C ALA A 107 -5.58 10.04 4.76
N GLY A 108 -6.37 10.53 5.72
CA GLY A 108 -6.38 11.95 6.08
C GLY A 108 -6.83 12.86 4.93
N MET A 109 -7.35 12.30 3.83
CA MET A 109 -8.08 13.05 2.83
C MET A 109 -9.55 13.05 3.24
N ASP A 110 -10.13 14.24 3.32
CA ASP A 110 -11.56 14.45 3.41
C ASP A 110 -12.18 13.96 2.10
N ASN A 111 -12.43 12.66 2.04
CA ASN A 111 -12.98 12.02 0.87
C ASN A 111 -14.47 12.41 0.84
N GLU A 112 -14.78 13.56 0.26
CA GLU A 112 -16.16 14.06 0.10
C GLU A 112 -17.02 13.13 -0.79
N GLY A 113 -16.44 12.07 -1.35
CA GLY A 113 -17.12 11.07 -2.18
C GLY A 113 -16.75 9.61 -1.89
N ARG A 114 -17.60 8.70 -2.39
CA ARG A 114 -17.36 7.25 -2.40
C ARG A 114 -16.48 6.89 -3.61
N ASN A 115 -15.17 6.85 -3.42
CA ASN A 115 -14.23 6.42 -4.44
C ASN A 115 -14.03 4.90 -4.41
N VAL A 116 -14.06 4.26 -5.58
CA VAL A 116 -13.81 2.82 -5.75
C VAL A 116 -12.65 2.66 -6.73
N LEU A 117 -11.60 1.96 -6.30
CA LEU A 117 -10.55 1.50 -7.19
C LEU A 117 -11.02 0.21 -7.88
N LEU A 118 -11.10 0.25 -9.20
CA LEU A 118 -11.27 -0.95 -10.01
C LEU A 118 -9.93 -1.29 -10.63
N SER A 119 -9.45 -2.50 -10.40
CA SER A 119 -8.18 -3.00 -10.91
C SER A 119 -8.38 -4.34 -11.63
N TYR A 120 -7.36 -4.77 -12.38
CA TYR A 120 -7.33 -6.04 -13.14
C TYR A 120 -8.33 -6.13 -14.29
N PHE A 121 -8.31 -5.13 -15.16
CA PHE A 121 -9.01 -5.25 -16.44
C PHE A 121 -8.21 -6.13 -17.41
N PRO A 122 -8.87 -7.00 -18.19
CA PRO A 122 -8.25 -7.67 -19.32
C PRO A 122 -7.58 -6.63 -20.23
N SER A 123 -6.43 -6.95 -20.83
CA SER A 123 -5.72 -6.02 -21.72
C SER A 123 -6.54 -5.57 -22.93
N ALA A 124 -7.54 -6.35 -23.33
CA ALA A 124 -8.48 -6.04 -24.40
C ALA A 124 -9.70 -5.24 -23.94
N MET A 125 -9.85 -4.94 -22.64
CA MET A 125 -11.01 -4.24 -22.11
C MET A 125 -10.85 -2.74 -22.26
N ASP A 126 -11.57 -2.17 -23.22
CA ASP A 126 -11.66 -0.72 -23.42
C ASP A 126 -12.68 -0.07 -22.46
N LEU A 127 -12.46 1.22 -22.15
CA LEU A 127 -13.32 2.03 -21.29
C LEU A 127 -14.77 2.10 -21.80
N SER A 128 -14.96 2.01 -23.13
CA SER A 128 -16.27 1.97 -23.77
C SER A 128 -17.18 0.84 -23.24
N HIS A 129 -16.60 -0.30 -22.85
CA HIS A 129 -17.34 -1.42 -22.27
C HIS A 129 -17.66 -1.22 -20.79
N LEU A 130 -16.85 -0.42 -20.10
CA LEU A 130 -16.91 -0.26 -18.66
C LEU A 130 -17.89 0.82 -18.23
N VAL A 131 -17.96 1.90 -19.02
CA VAL A 131 -18.87 3.03 -18.78
C VAL A 131 -20.34 2.60 -18.63
N PRO A 132 -20.94 1.76 -19.50
CA PRO A 132 -22.33 1.32 -19.35
C PRO A 132 -22.58 0.48 -18.09
N ILE A 133 -21.56 -0.26 -17.62
CA ILE A 133 -21.65 -1.07 -16.40
C ILE A 133 -21.65 -0.15 -15.18
N LEU A 134 -20.78 0.85 -15.17
CA LEU A 134 -20.66 1.81 -14.09
C LEU A 134 -21.83 2.79 -13.98
N ASP A 135 -22.53 3.06 -15.09
CA ASP A 135 -23.70 3.95 -15.13
C ASP A 135 -24.80 3.51 -14.14
N LYS A 136 -24.88 2.21 -13.86
CA LYS A 136 -25.82 1.62 -12.89
C LYS A 136 -25.57 2.02 -11.43
N TYR A 137 -24.36 2.48 -11.11
CA TYR A 137 -23.94 2.73 -9.72
C TYR A 137 -24.07 4.19 -9.30
N GLN A 138 -24.72 5.05 -10.11
CA GLN A 138 -24.97 6.47 -9.81
C GLN A 138 -23.71 7.21 -9.32
N LEU A 139 -22.61 7.08 -10.05
CA LEU A 139 -21.34 7.73 -9.70
C LEU A 139 -21.51 9.26 -9.68
N VAL A 140 -20.94 9.90 -8.66
CA VAL A 140 -21.11 11.34 -8.41
C VAL A 140 -20.41 12.16 -9.50
N ASN A 141 -21.19 13.06 -10.12
CA ASN A 141 -20.80 14.12 -11.05
C ASN A 141 -19.95 13.74 -12.28
N ARG A 142 -20.63 13.35 -13.35
CA ARG A 142 -20.08 13.22 -14.71
C ARG A 142 -19.79 14.56 -15.41
N LYS A 143 -20.27 15.69 -14.86
CA LYS A 143 -20.29 16.98 -15.57
C LYS A 143 -18.94 17.71 -15.62
N ASP A 144 -18.01 17.38 -14.73
CA ASP A 144 -16.72 18.11 -14.63
C ASP A 144 -15.49 17.25 -14.97
N ALA A 145 -15.67 15.94 -15.18
CA ALA A 145 -14.58 15.03 -15.52
C ALA A 145 -14.26 15.09 -17.03
N TYR A 146 -13.84 16.25 -17.52
CA TYR A 146 -13.07 16.30 -18.76
C TYR A 146 -11.72 15.63 -18.48
N PHE A 147 -11.67 14.33 -18.78
CA PHE A 147 -10.45 13.55 -18.93
C PHE A 147 -9.58 14.32 -19.94
N SER A 148 -8.60 15.07 -19.44
CA SER A 148 -7.57 15.60 -20.32
C SER A 148 -6.78 14.39 -20.80
N PRO A 149 -6.84 14.01 -22.10
CA PRO A 149 -5.99 12.95 -22.59
C PRO A 149 -4.56 13.36 -22.24
N CYS A 150 -3.82 12.49 -21.55
CA CYS A 150 -2.37 12.61 -21.47
C CYS A 150 -1.90 12.68 -22.92
N GLN A 151 -1.62 13.89 -23.40
CA GLN A 151 -0.89 14.07 -24.63
C GLN A 151 0.50 13.55 -24.30
N ASP A 152 0.70 12.27 -24.58
CA ASP A 152 2.01 11.65 -24.66
C ASP A 152 2.77 12.38 -25.78
N GLY A 153 3.37 13.50 -25.37
CA GLY A 153 4.27 14.29 -26.17
C GLY A 153 5.55 13.49 -26.38
N LEU A 154 5.50 12.54 -27.31
CA LEU A 154 6.66 12.09 -28.08
C LEU A 154 7.09 13.27 -28.96
N GLY A 155 7.66 14.29 -28.32
CA GLY A 155 8.39 15.36 -28.97
C GLY A 155 9.69 14.79 -29.51
N ILE A 156 9.62 14.22 -30.72
CA ILE A 156 10.80 13.89 -31.51
C ILE A 156 11.46 15.22 -31.87
N ARG A 157 12.43 15.67 -31.05
CA ARG A 157 13.27 16.82 -31.35
C ARG A 157 14.12 16.47 -32.57
N GLY A 158 13.77 17.03 -33.72
CA GLY A 158 14.62 17.03 -34.91
C GLY A 158 15.94 17.75 -34.60
N VAL A 159 17.05 17.04 -34.74
CA VAL A 159 18.40 17.60 -34.69
C VAL A 159 18.68 18.20 -36.07
N SER A 160 18.67 19.53 -36.18
CA SER A 160 19.17 20.22 -37.37
C SER A 160 20.69 20.35 -37.27
N ASN A 161 21.42 19.69 -38.17
CA ASN A 161 22.85 19.90 -38.36
C ASN A 161 23.07 21.22 -39.13
N GLY A 162 23.81 22.13 -38.51
CA GLY A 162 24.47 23.27 -39.15
C GLY A 162 25.97 23.12 -38.99
#